data_AF-A0A0B3S861-F1
#
_entry.id   AF-A0A0B3S861-F1
#
_cell.length_a   1.000
_cell.length_b   1.000
_cell.length_c   1.000
_cell.angle_alpha   90.00
_cell.angle_beta   90.00
_cell.angle_gamma   90.00
#
_symmetry.space_group_name_H-M   'P 1'
#
loop_
_entity.id
_entity.type
_entity.pdbx_description
1 polymer ?
#
loop_
_entity_poly.entity_id
_entity_poly.type
_entity_poly.pdbx_seq_one_letter_code
_entity_poly.pdbx_strand_id
1 'polypeptide(L)'
;MADDDPVTRAEQLIRERKAEKAAQQDRGTRGLGPIGVFLDRFIGTARIVWQRYLRPTWRIFNRPFRWYWRLCRWMFRKFAFRGEQYSKPRGAAAFVALSLFTIFLGFHLVVHAIPIGARLAYDAAAITLFSREEVLIFSQPDPVEGRPGELTVYACRKYPCEAQFDSVEFRMRDSLFLDVRSYLKYFQPHDPGELAGAFVSEENGCKVRYYGRRVKSLDIYPMIFRAVCQPINGSNATDVLDGLASARLR
;
A
#
# COMPACT_ATOMS: atom_id res chain seq x y z
N MET A 1 42.07 28.75 -33.34
CA MET A 1 41.94 28.06 -32.04
C MET A 1 40.47 27.68 -31.90
N ALA A 2 40.13 26.43 -32.22
CA ALA A 2 38.79 25.91 -31.99
C ALA A 2 38.75 25.42 -30.53
N ASP A 3 37.85 26.01 -29.75
CA ASP A 3 37.64 25.72 -28.34
C ASP A 3 36.87 24.41 -28.24
N ASP A 4 37.55 23.32 -27.86
CA ASP A 4 36.95 21.99 -27.70
C ASP A 4 36.12 21.98 -26.41
N ASP A 5 34.80 22.18 -26.57
CA ASP A 5 33.84 22.19 -25.46
C ASP A 5 33.82 20.81 -24.74
N PRO A 6 34.12 20.75 -23.43
CA PRO A 6 34.27 19.50 -22.68
C PRO A 6 33.00 18.64 -22.68
N VAL A 7 31.83 19.24 -22.90
CA VAL A 7 30.54 18.54 -23.00
C VAL A 7 30.49 17.64 -24.23
N THR A 8 31.00 18.11 -25.37
CA THR A 8 30.97 17.36 -26.64
C THR A 8 31.89 16.15 -26.60
N ARG A 9 33.04 16.28 -25.92
CA ARG A 9 33.99 15.18 -25.71
C ARG A 9 33.43 14.09 -24.80
N ALA A 10 32.68 14.46 -23.76
CA ALA A 10 32.02 13.51 -22.88
C ALA A 10 30.91 12.72 -23.61
N GLU A 11 30.14 13.37 -24.49
CA GLU A 11 29.14 12.69 -25.31
C GLU A 11 29.76 11.73 -26.34
N GLN A 12 30.88 12.12 -26.97
CA GLN A 12 31.61 11.24 -27.88
C GLN A 12 32.12 9.98 -27.17
N LEU A 13 32.72 10.11 -25.99
CA LEU A 13 33.19 8.98 -25.19
C LEU A 13 32.05 8.04 -24.76
N ILE A 14 30.85 8.59 -24.47
CA ILE A 14 29.67 7.78 -24.15
C ILE A 14 29.19 7.01 -25.39
N ARG A 15 29.20 7.63 -26.57
CA ARG A 15 28.82 6.98 -27.84
C ARG A 15 29.81 5.88 -28.23
N GLU A 16 31.11 6.13 -28.12
CA GLU A 16 32.16 5.14 -28.37
C GLU A 16 32.02 3.94 -27.42
N ARG A 17 31.85 4.17 -26.11
CA ARG A 17 31.62 3.07 -25.15
C ARG A 17 30.35 2.28 -25.42
N LYS A 18 29.29 2.93 -25.96
CA LYS A 18 28.06 2.21 -26.38
C LYS A 18 28.32 1.38 -27.64
N ALA A 19 29.06 1.92 -28.61
CA ALA A 19 29.41 1.23 -29.85
C ALA A 19 30.34 0.03 -29.60
N GLU A 20 31.34 0.18 -28.73
CA GLU A 20 32.23 -0.91 -28.31
C GLU A 20 31.45 -2.04 -27.62
N LYS A 21 30.54 -1.71 -26.70
CA LYS A 21 29.68 -2.71 -26.06
C LYS A 21 28.77 -3.43 -27.05
N ALA A 22 28.20 -2.72 -28.02
CA ALA A 22 27.38 -3.31 -29.07
C ALA A 22 28.21 -4.24 -29.97
N ALA A 23 29.42 -3.85 -30.34
CA ALA A 23 30.33 -4.67 -31.14
C ALA A 23 30.82 -5.92 -30.38
N GLN A 24 31.07 -5.80 -29.08
CA GLN A 24 31.47 -6.91 -28.23
C GLN A 24 30.32 -7.92 -28.03
N GLN A 25 29.09 -7.42 -27.93
CA GLN A 25 27.88 -8.24 -27.85
C GLN A 25 27.59 -8.97 -29.18
N ASP A 26 27.80 -8.30 -30.32
CA ASP A 26 27.63 -8.91 -31.65
C ASP A 26 28.66 -10.02 -31.94
N ARG A 27 29.92 -9.85 -31.50
CA ARG A 27 30.94 -10.91 -31.60
C ARG A 27 30.62 -12.14 -30.75
N GLY A 28 30.00 -11.95 -29.58
CA GLY A 28 29.57 -13.05 -28.71
C GLY A 28 28.43 -13.88 -29.32
N THR A 29 27.55 -13.26 -30.10
CA THR A 29 26.39 -13.92 -30.71
C THR A 29 26.69 -14.65 -32.03
N ARG A 30 27.79 -14.34 -32.73
CA ARG A 30 28.13 -14.94 -34.04
C ARG A 30 28.49 -16.43 -33.99
N GLY A 31 28.74 -17.01 -32.83
CA GLY A 31 29.05 -18.44 -32.65
C GLY A 31 27.90 -19.28 -32.11
N LEU A 32 26.75 -18.66 -31.80
CA LEU A 32 25.61 -19.33 -31.19
C LEU A 32 24.49 -19.47 -32.21
N GLY A 33 23.97 -20.69 -32.39
CA GLY A 33 22.74 -20.90 -33.13
C GLY A 33 21.57 -20.08 -32.54
N PRO A 34 20.44 -19.96 -33.24
CA PRO A 34 19.29 -19.15 -32.79
C PRO A 34 18.82 -19.47 -31.36
N ILE A 35 18.94 -20.73 -30.92
CA ILE A 35 18.64 -21.18 -29.55
C ILE A 35 19.65 -20.61 -28.54
N GLY A 36 20.92 -20.52 -28.90
CA GLY A 36 21.99 -19.98 -28.04
C GLY A 36 21.87 -18.46 -27.85
N VAL A 37 21.47 -17.72 -28.89
CA VAL A 37 21.20 -16.27 -28.79
C VAL A 37 19.98 -15.99 -27.90
N PHE A 38 18.95 -16.84 -27.97
CA PHE A 38 17.79 -16.75 -27.08
C PHE A 38 18.16 -17.02 -25.62
N LEU A 39 18.94 -18.09 -25.36
CA LEU A 39 19.42 -18.42 -24.02
C LEU A 39 20.29 -17.31 -23.41
N ASP A 40 21.21 -16.73 -24.19
CA ASP A 40 22.07 -15.64 -23.71
C ASP A 40 21.27 -14.39 -23.33
N ARG A 41 20.27 -14.02 -24.16
CA ARG A 41 19.35 -12.91 -23.84
C ARG A 41 18.47 -13.21 -22.62
N PHE A 42 18.00 -14.45 -22.49
CA PHE A 42 17.18 -14.87 -21.35
C PHE A 42 18.00 -14.82 -20.05
N ILE A 43 19.22 -15.35 -20.06
CA ILE A 43 20.15 -15.33 -18.92
C ILE A 43 20.54 -13.90 -18.55
N GLY A 44 20.83 -13.04 -19.54
CA GLY A 44 21.12 -11.63 -19.32
C GLY A 44 19.96 -10.89 -18.64
N THR A 45 18.73 -11.12 -19.12
CA THR A 45 17.51 -10.52 -18.55
C THR A 45 17.24 -11.06 -17.14
N ALA A 46 17.33 -12.38 -16.94
CA ALA A 46 17.18 -13.01 -15.63
C ALA A 46 18.23 -12.49 -14.62
N ARG A 47 19.47 -12.25 -15.06
CA ARG A 47 20.53 -11.69 -14.23
C ARG A 47 20.23 -10.26 -13.80
N ILE A 48 19.66 -9.42 -14.67
CA ILE A 48 19.24 -8.06 -14.35
C ILE A 48 18.10 -8.09 -13.33
N VAL A 49 17.08 -8.92 -13.56
CA VAL A 49 15.95 -9.10 -12.63
C VAL A 49 16.46 -9.57 -11.27
N TRP A 50 17.39 -10.54 -11.27
CA TRP A 50 18.01 -11.04 -10.06
C TRP A 50 18.77 -9.95 -9.31
N GLN A 51 19.63 -9.19 -9.98
CA GLN A 51 20.47 -8.19 -9.32
C GLN A 51 19.67 -6.99 -8.82
N ARG A 52 18.66 -6.56 -9.57
CA ARG A 52 17.93 -5.31 -9.30
C ARG A 52 16.73 -5.50 -8.37
N TYR A 53 16.05 -6.65 -8.45
CA TYR A 53 14.82 -6.89 -7.69
C TYR A 53 14.98 -8.04 -6.71
N LEU A 54 15.41 -9.23 -7.15
CA LEU A 54 15.39 -10.40 -6.26
C LEU A 54 16.49 -10.35 -5.18
N ARG A 55 17.70 -9.90 -5.49
CA ARG A 55 18.83 -9.83 -4.53
C ARG A 55 18.57 -8.91 -3.33
N PRO A 56 18.11 -7.65 -3.49
CA PRO A 56 17.79 -6.81 -2.34
C PRO A 56 16.62 -7.37 -1.53
N THR A 57 15.59 -7.86 -2.22
CA THR A 57 14.42 -8.47 -1.57
C THR A 57 14.82 -9.72 -0.79
N TRP A 58 15.68 -10.57 -1.37
CA TRP A 58 16.23 -11.76 -0.72
C TRP A 58 17.05 -11.41 0.51
N ARG A 59 17.81 -10.30 0.54
CA ARG A 59 18.52 -9.88 1.75
C ARG A 59 17.59 -9.59 2.92
N ILE A 60 16.43 -8.99 2.64
CA ILE A 60 15.41 -8.69 3.64
C ILE A 60 14.78 -9.99 4.15
N PHE A 61 14.39 -10.90 3.25
CA PHE A 61 13.76 -12.18 3.61
C PHE A 61 14.74 -13.21 4.20
N ASN A 62 16.03 -13.16 3.83
CA ASN A 62 17.04 -14.12 4.30
C ASN A 62 17.42 -13.93 5.78
N ARG A 63 17.16 -12.76 6.37
CA ARG A 63 17.35 -12.55 7.81
C ARG A 63 16.36 -13.37 8.65
N PRO A 64 15.03 -13.19 8.51
CA PRO A 64 14.06 -14.00 9.25
C PRO A 64 14.15 -15.48 8.87
N PHE A 65 14.42 -15.81 7.59
CA PHE A 65 14.60 -17.21 7.18
C PHE A 65 15.79 -17.88 7.87
N ARG A 66 16.95 -17.22 7.96
CA ARG A 66 18.12 -17.78 8.69
C ARG A 66 17.83 -17.93 10.18
N TRP A 67 17.11 -16.98 10.77
CA TRP A 67 16.73 -17.07 12.19
C TRP A 67 15.78 -18.24 12.44
N TYR A 68 14.76 -18.37 11.59
CA TYR A 68 13.83 -19.49 11.59
C TYR A 68 14.54 -20.84 11.40
N TRP A 69 15.46 -20.94 10.42
CA TRP A 69 16.24 -22.16 10.19
C TRP A 69 17.10 -22.54 11.41
N ARG A 70 17.72 -21.55 12.07
CA ARG A 70 18.47 -21.79 13.32
C ARG A 70 17.55 -22.30 14.43
N LEU A 71 16.35 -21.74 14.57
CA LEU A 71 15.34 -22.18 15.53
C LEU A 71 14.90 -23.62 15.24
N CYS A 72 14.56 -23.96 14.00
CA CYS A 72 14.19 -25.32 13.60
C CYS A 72 15.32 -26.32 13.85
N ARG A 73 16.57 -25.96 13.50
CA ARG A 73 17.74 -26.81 13.76
C ARG A 73 17.98 -27.03 15.26
N TRP A 74 17.82 -25.98 16.06
CA TRP A 74 17.94 -26.07 17.52
C TRP A 74 16.85 -26.94 18.12
N MET A 75 15.58 -26.72 17.75
CA MET A 75 14.43 -27.53 18.17
C MET A 75 14.61 -28.99 17.77
N PHE A 76 14.96 -29.26 16.51
CA PHE A 76 15.18 -30.61 16.03
C PHE A 76 16.26 -31.33 16.85
N ARG A 77 17.40 -30.68 17.11
CA ARG A 77 18.45 -31.25 17.96
C ARG A 77 17.96 -31.54 19.37
N LYS A 78 17.18 -30.64 19.96
CA LYS A 78 16.67 -30.78 21.33
C LYS A 78 15.68 -31.94 21.47
N PHE A 79 14.85 -32.21 20.46
CA PHE A 79 13.84 -33.26 20.52
C PHE A 79 14.30 -34.61 19.94
N ALA A 80 15.17 -34.60 18.93
CA ALA A 80 15.62 -35.83 18.27
C ALA A 80 16.75 -36.55 19.01
N PHE A 81 17.52 -35.82 19.84
CA PHE A 81 18.68 -36.36 20.57
C PHE A 81 18.39 -36.38 22.07
N ARG A 82 18.85 -37.43 22.76
CA ARG A 82 18.88 -37.51 24.23
C ARG A 82 20.34 -37.67 24.62
N GLY A 83 20.99 -36.59 25.06
CA GLY A 83 22.46 -36.53 25.10
C GLY A 83 23.04 -36.49 23.68
N GLU A 84 24.06 -37.29 23.39
CA GLU A 84 24.69 -37.39 22.06
C GLU A 84 24.07 -38.48 21.16
N GLN A 85 23.18 -39.32 21.69
CA GLN A 85 22.60 -40.44 20.93
C GLN A 85 21.31 -40.03 20.21
N TYR A 86 21.28 -40.29 18.90
CA TYR A 86 20.13 -40.06 18.05
C TYR A 86 19.11 -41.20 18.15
N SER A 87 17.84 -40.86 18.36
CA SER A 87 16.74 -41.83 18.35
C SER A 87 15.88 -41.64 17.11
N LYS A 88 15.85 -42.66 16.23
CA LYS A 88 15.02 -42.66 15.00
C LYS A 88 13.55 -42.27 15.22
N PRO A 89 12.79 -42.84 16.19
CA PRO A 89 11.40 -42.47 16.41
C PRO A 89 11.23 -41.03 16.88
N ARG A 90 12.15 -40.53 17.73
CA ARG A 90 12.12 -39.13 18.18
C ARG A 90 12.47 -38.14 17.07
N GLY A 91 13.45 -38.49 16.24
CA GLY A 91 13.81 -37.70 15.06
C GLY A 91 12.66 -37.60 14.06
N ALA A 92 11.96 -38.73 13.80
CA ALA A 92 10.77 -38.73 12.96
C ALA A 92 9.66 -37.86 13.56
N ALA A 93 9.37 -37.99 14.86
CA ALA A 93 8.36 -37.17 15.54
C ALA A 93 8.71 -35.67 15.50
N ALA A 94 9.97 -35.31 15.77
CA ALA A 94 10.44 -33.93 15.71
C ALA A 94 10.33 -33.36 14.28
N PHE A 95 10.64 -34.15 13.26
CA PHE A 95 10.50 -33.75 11.86
C PHE A 95 9.05 -33.49 11.49
N VAL A 96 8.13 -34.40 11.85
CA VAL A 96 6.70 -34.23 11.59
C VAL A 96 6.16 -33.00 12.31
N ALA A 97 6.48 -32.83 13.60
CA ALA A 97 6.04 -31.67 14.39
C ALA A 97 6.54 -30.34 13.81
N LEU A 98 7.83 -30.27 13.43
CA LEU A 98 8.39 -29.07 12.81
C LEU A 98 7.76 -28.80 11.43
N SER A 99 7.50 -29.84 10.65
CA SER A 99 6.86 -29.70 9.32
C SER A 99 5.45 -29.16 9.46
N LEU A 100 4.64 -29.70 10.38
CA LEU A 100 3.30 -29.20 10.67
C LEU A 100 3.33 -27.75 11.18
N PHE A 101 4.26 -27.42 12.09
CA PHE A 101 4.45 -26.05 12.55
C PHE A 101 4.85 -25.10 11.41
N THR A 102 5.71 -25.55 10.49
CA THR A 102 6.12 -24.77 9.31
C THR A 102 4.94 -24.48 8.41
N ILE A 103 4.11 -25.49 8.14
CA ILE A 103 2.92 -25.36 7.30
C ILE A 103 1.92 -24.41 7.96
N PHE A 104 1.66 -24.58 9.27
CA PHE A 104 0.76 -23.72 10.03
C PHE A 104 1.23 -22.26 10.03
N LEU A 105 2.52 -22.01 10.31
CA LEU A 105 3.09 -20.68 10.29
C LEU A 105 3.03 -20.07 8.88
N GLY A 106 3.35 -20.85 7.85
CA GLY A 106 3.26 -20.44 6.45
C GLY A 106 1.84 -20.07 6.04
N PHE A 107 0.85 -20.88 6.44
CA PHE A 107 -0.57 -20.60 6.22
C PHE A 107 -0.96 -19.27 6.88
N HIS A 108 -0.63 -19.07 8.16
CA HIS A 108 -0.96 -17.81 8.83
C HIS A 108 -0.25 -16.59 8.22
N LEU A 109 0.99 -16.76 7.78
CA LEU A 109 1.73 -15.69 7.11
C LEU A 109 1.07 -15.30 5.79
N VAL A 110 0.71 -16.28 4.96
CA VAL A 110 0.15 -16.05 3.62
C VAL A 110 -1.31 -15.61 3.66
N VAL A 111 -2.12 -16.19 4.54
CA VAL A 111 -3.57 -15.93 4.60
C VAL A 111 -3.89 -14.70 5.43
N HIS A 112 -3.11 -14.41 6.48
CA HIS A 112 -3.41 -13.29 7.38
C HIS A 112 -2.34 -12.21 7.31
N ALA A 113 -1.08 -12.50 7.65
CA ALA A 113 -0.08 -11.46 7.86
C ALA A 113 0.22 -10.65 6.59
N ILE A 114 0.37 -11.33 5.43
CA ILE A 114 0.67 -10.67 4.16
C ILE A 114 -0.52 -9.82 3.70
N PRO A 115 -1.78 -10.31 3.62
CA PRO A 115 -2.92 -9.49 3.22
C PRO A 115 -3.18 -8.31 4.16
N ILE A 116 -3.09 -8.53 5.47
CA ILE A 116 -3.26 -7.47 6.48
C ILE A 116 -2.15 -6.42 6.33
N GLY A 117 -0.89 -6.84 6.21
CA GLY A 117 0.24 -5.94 6.03
C GLY A 117 0.18 -5.17 4.70
N ALA A 118 -0.22 -5.83 3.62
CA ALA A 118 -0.42 -5.20 2.32
C ALA A 118 -1.56 -4.17 2.36
N ARG A 119 -2.69 -4.51 3.01
CA ARG A 119 -3.80 -3.58 3.21
C ARG A 119 -3.39 -2.39 4.06
N LEU A 120 -2.68 -2.61 5.16
CA LEU A 120 -2.15 -1.54 6.02
C LEU A 120 -1.22 -0.61 5.24
N ALA A 121 -0.30 -1.17 4.43
CA ALA A 121 0.62 -0.39 3.62
C ALA A 121 -0.10 0.39 2.52
N TYR A 122 -1.10 -0.21 1.88
CA TYR A 122 -1.95 0.45 0.88
C TYR A 122 -2.73 1.60 1.51
N ASP A 123 -3.45 1.36 2.61
CA ASP A 123 -4.24 2.37 3.32
C ASP A 123 -3.35 3.52 3.80
N ALA A 124 -2.17 3.20 4.37
CA ALA A 124 -1.19 4.20 4.77
C ALA A 124 -0.74 5.06 3.59
N ALA A 125 -0.39 4.45 2.45
CA ALA A 125 0.00 5.17 1.24
C ALA A 125 -1.16 6.01 0.67
N ALA A 126 -2.36 5.44 0.64
CA ALA A 126 -3.58 6.08 0.14
C ALA A 126 -3.91 7.35 0.94
N ILE A 127 -3.91 7.25 2.27
CA ILE A 127 -4.24 8.35 3.18
C ILE A 127 -3.12 9.40 3.22
N THR A 128 -1.85 8.98 3.23
CA THR A 128 -0.73 9.93 3.38
C THR A 128 -0.37 10.65 2.07
N LEU A 129 -0.37 9.95 0.94
CA LEU A 129 0.11 10.49 -0.33
C LEU A 129 -1.01 11.05 -1.20
N PHE A 130 -2.22 10.49 -1.11
CA PHE A 130 -3.33 10.81 -2.01
C PHE A 130 -4.52 11.47 -1.31
N SER A 131 -4.37 11.89 -0.05
CA SER A 131 -5.42 12.66 0.61
C SER A 131 -5.56 14.06 0.03
N ARG A 132 -6.81 14.52 -0.06
CA ARG A 132 -7.20 15.85 -0.50
C ARG A 132 -8.04 16.50 0.59
N GLU A 133 -7.93 17.81 0.72
CA GLU A 133 -8.83 18.58 1.57
C GLU A 133 -9.76 19.40 0.68
N GLU A 134 -11.07 19.31 0.92
CA GLU A 134 -12.08 20.11 0.24
C GLU A 134 -13.13 20.60 1.22
N VAL A 135 -13.72 21.76 0.93
CA VAL A 135 -14.87 22.29 1.64
C VAL A 135 -16.09 22.05 0.77
N LEU A 136 -17.03 21.27 1.29
CA LEU A 136 -18.25 20.88 0.59
C LEU A 136 -19.43 20.93 1.56
N ILE A 137 -20.63 20.92 1.00
CA ILE A 137 -21.86 20.85 1.77
C ILE A 137 -22.30 19.40 1.78
N PHE A 138 -22.54 18.83 2.95
CA PHE A 138 -22.86 17.43 3.14
C PHE A 138 -24.27 17.24 3.71
N SER A 139 -24.92 16.18 3.25
CA SER A 139 -26.15 15.66 3.84
C SER A 139 -25.88 14.94 5.17
N GLN A 140 -26.94 14.44 5.79
CA GLN A 140 -26.80 13.44 6.84
C GLN A 140 -26.21 12.12 6.28
N PRO A 141 -25.46 11.37 7.11
CA PRO A 141 -24.90 10.09 6.73
C PRO A 141 -25.94 8.97 6.85
N ASP A 142 -26.01 8.13 5.82
CA ASP A 142 -26.90 6.98 5.76
C ASP A 142 -26.11 5.65 5.76
N PRO A 143 -26.63 4.58 6.37
CA PRO A 143 -26.00 3.27 6.29
C PRO A 143 -26.07 2.69 4.87
N VAL A 144 -24.98 2.08 4.42
CA VAL A 144 -24.96 1.39 3.12
C VAL A 144 -25.63 0.02 3.26
N GLU A 145 -26.68 -0.19 2.47
CA GLU A 145 -27.43 -1.45 2.48
C GLU A 145 -26.52 -2.64 2.13
N GLY A 146 -26.55 -3.68 2.98
CA GLY A 146 -25.72 -4.87 2.80
C GLY A 146 -24.25 -4.72 3.21
N ARG A 147 -23.82 -3.57 3.77
CA ARG A 147 -22.44 -3.35 4.26
C ARG A 147 -22.42 -2.78 5.68
N PRO A 148 -22.42 -3.63 6.72
CA PRO A 148 -22.34 -3.17 8.09
C PRO A 148 -21.00 -2.45 8.35
N GLY A 149 -21.04 -1.29 9.02
CA GLY A 149 -19.87 -0.47 9.31
C GLY A 149 -19.41 0.44 8.16
N GLU A 150 -20.22 0.59 7.11
CA GLU A 150 -19.99 1.54 6.03
C GLU A 150 -21.15 2.54 5.98
N LEU A 151 -20.83 3.82 6.09
CA LEU A 151 -21.78 4.92 5.98
C LEU A 151 -21.52 5.68 4.68
N THR A 152 -22.57 6.17 4.04
CA THR A 152 -22.50 7.00 2.84
C THR A 152 -23.02 8.40 3.15
N VAL A 153 -22.47 9.39 2.48
CA VAL A 153 -22.93 10.77 2.60
C VAL A 153 -22.83 11.44 1.24
N TYR A 154 -23.82 12.25 0.89
CA TYR A 154 -23.83 12.99 -0.36
C TYR A 154 -23.30 14.40 -0.13
N ALA A 155 -22.54 14.89 -1.10
CA ALA A 155 -21.98 16.22 -1.06
C ALA A 155 -22.36 17.04 -2.30
N CYS A 156 -22.58 18.33 -2.07
CA CYS A 156 -22.78 19.36 -3.09
C CYS A 156 -21.62 20.35 -3.09
N ARG A 157 -21.36 20.98 -4.23
CA ARG A 157 -20.28 21.97 -4.37
C ARG A 157 -20.74 23.40 -4.09
N LYS A 158 -22.03 23.66 -4.26
CA LYS A 158 -22.61 25.00 -4.12
C LYS A 158 -23.84 24.95 -3.22
N TYR A 159 -24.11 26.06 -2.52
CA TYR A 159 -25.37 26.27 -1.81
C TYR A 159 -26.35 27.08 -2.68
N PRO A 160 -27.66 26.77 -2.70
CA PRO A 160 -28.29 25.57 -2.14
C PRO A 160 -27.96 24.29 -2.93
N CYS A 161 -28.09 23.13 -2.28
CA CYS A 161 -27.87 21.81 -2.90
C CYS A 161 -28.92 21.44 -3.96
N GLU A 162 -30.11 22.03 -3.87
CA GLU A 162 -31.23 21.75 -4.77
C GLU A 162 -30.88 22.07 -6.24
N ALA A 163 -31.28 21.20 -7.17
CA ALA A 163 -31.04 21.28 -8.61
C ALA A 163 -29.59 21.09 -9.11
N GLN A 164 -28.66 20.60 -8.28
CA GLN A 164 -27.34 20.16 -8.76
C GLN A 164 -27.37 18.75 -9.36
N PHE A 165 -26.79 18.60 -10.55
CA PHE A 165 -26.63 17.31 -11.23
C PHE A 165 -25.33 16.58 -10.84
N ASP A 166 -24.40 17.27 -10.18
CA ASP A 166 -23.04 16.82 -9.91
C ASP A 166 -22.78 16.49 -8.44
N SER A 167 -23.79 15.95 -7.75
CA SER A 167 -23.61 15.45 -6.38
C SER A 167 -22.59 14.30 -6.34
N VAL A 168 -21.69 14.38 -5.36
CA VAL A 168 -20.64 13.39 -5.16
C VAL A 168 -20.98 12.57 -3.94
N GLU A 169 -21.05 11.26 -4.11
CA GLU A 169 -21.20 10.31 -3.01
C GLU A 169 -19.82 10.03 -2.40
N PHE A 170 -19.74 10.16 -1.08
CA PHE A 170 -18.59 9.82 -0.27
C PHE A 170 -18.94 8.70 0.69
N ARG A 171 -17.94 7.90 1.06
CA ARG A 171 -18.12 6.83 2.05
C ARG A 171 -17.24 7.05 3.27
N MET A 172 -17.72 6.58 4.41
CA MET A 172 -16.99 6.51 5.67
C MET A 172 -16.90 5.04 6.04
N ARG A 173 -15.67 4.56 6.23
CA ARG A 173 -15.41 3.16 6.51
C ARG A 173 -14.17 3.05 7.38
N ASP A 174 -14.14 2.01 8.21
CA ASP A 174 -12.92 1.60 8.88
C ASP A 174 -11.79 1.25 7.92
N SER A 175 -10.64 1.82 8.23
CA SER A 175 -9.35 1.48 7.65
C SER A 175 -8.45 1.01 8.76
N LEU A 176 -7.79 -0.12 8.53
CA LEU A 176 -6.83 -0.70 9.48
C LEU A 176 -5.71 0.29 9.84
N PHE A 177 -5.33 1.17 8.92
CA PHE A 177 -4.35 2.22 9.20
C PHE A 177 -4.89 3.27 10.18
N LEU A 178 -6.16 3.67 10.03
CA LEU A 178 -6.81 4.60 10.96
C LEU A 178 -6.97 3.97 12.33
N ASP A 179 -7.31 2.68 12.41
CA ASP A 179 -7.37 1.94 13.66
C ASP A 179 -6.04 1.91 14.37
N VAL A 180 -4.97 1.50 13.68
CA VAL A 180 -3.62 1.45 14.26
C VAL A 180 -3.19 2.85 14.69
N ARG A 181 -3.44 3.87 13.88
CA ARG A 181 -3.08 5.26 14.22
C ARG A 181 -3.87 5.79 15.41
N SER A 182 -5.18 5.54 15.46
CA SER A 182 -6.06 5.97 16.54
C SER A 182 -5.68 5.26 17.83
N TYR A 183 -5.48 3.94 17.77
CA TYR A 183 -5.05 3.14 18.90
C TYR A 183 -3.70 3.61 19.47
N LEU A 184 -2.72 3.92 18.61
CA LEU A 184 -1.42 4.42 19.05
C LEU A 184 -1.48 5.82 19.68
N LYS A 185 -2.45 6.66 19.30
CA LYS A 185 -2.55 8.05 19.76
C LYS A 185 -3.51 8.23 20.93
N TYR A 186 -4.63 7.51 20.93
CA TYR A 186 -5.77 7.67 21.83
C TYR A 186 -6.12 6.39 22.59
N PHE A 187 -5.45 5.26 22.32
CA PHE A 187 -5.76 3.94 22.90
C PHE A 187 -7.20 3.46 22.64
N GLN A 188 -7.82 3.94 21.56
CA GLN A 188 -9.17 3.59 21.13
C GLN A 188 -9.15 3.26 19.63
N PRO A 189 -9.89 2.24 19.17
CA PRO A 189 -10.03 1.97 17.74
C PRO A 189 -10.71 3.16 17.04
N HIS A 190 -10.53 3.28 15.72
CA HIS A 190 -11.30 4.25 14.97
C HIS A 190 -12.74 3.71 14.82
N ASP A 191 -13.73 4.58 14.89
CA ASP A 191 -15.12 4.22 14.61
C ASP A 191 -15.68 5.21 13.57
N PRO A 192 -16.19 4.74 12.41
CA PRO A 192 -16.78 5.60 11.40
C PRO A 192 -18.05 6.29 11.93
N GLY A 193 -18.69 5.74 12.96
CA GLY A 193 -19.82 6.36 13.66
C GLY A 193 -19.43 7.67 14.37
N GLU A 194 -18.21 7.78 14.91
CA GLU A 194 -17.72 9.04 15.48
C GLU A 194 -17.55 10.11 14.40
N LEU A 195 -17.09 9.72 13.22
CA LEU A 195 -16.99 10.61 12.07
C LEU A 195 -18.38 11.04 11.58
N ALA A 196 -19.33 10.11 11.51
CA ALA A 196 -20.71 10.39 11.15
C ALA A 196 -21.41 11.31 12.15
N GLY A 197 -21.07 11.20 13.44
CA GLY A 197 -21.54 12.12 14.48
C GLY A 197 -21.13 13.58 14.26
N ALA A 198 -20.16 13.87 13.39
CA ALA A 198 -19.85 15.25 12.99
C ALA A 198 -20.88 15.87 12.04
N PHE A 199 -21.70 15.06 11.37
CA PHE A 199 -22.70 15.47 10.37
C PHE A 199 -24.09 15.53 11.00
N VAL A 200 -24.31 16.52 11.87
CA VAL A 200 -25.48 16.57 12.76
C VAL A 200 -26.72 17.17 12.09
N SER A 201 -26.55 18.16 11.21
CA SER A 201 -27.67 18.84 10.54
C SER A 201 -28.06 18.16 9.22
N GLU A 202 -29.22 18.50 8.66
CA GLU A 202 -29.61 18.09 7.31
C GLU A 202 -28.64 18.62 6.25
N GLU A 203 -28.14 19.86 6.45
CA GLU A 203 -27.12 20.48 5.63
C GLU A 203 -25.96 20.94 6.51
N ASN A 204 -24.76 20.39 6.27
CA ASN A 204 -23.55 20.76 7.00
C ASN A 204 -22.51 21.31 6.03
N GLY A 205 -21.98 22.50 6.31
CA GLY A 205 -20.75 22.97 5.67
C GLY A 205 -19.59 22.26 6.35
N CYS A 206 -18.85 21.42 5.61
CA CYS A 206 -17.75 20.67 6.19
C CYS A 206 -16.46 20.84 5.40
N LYS A 207 -15.35 21.02 6.13
CA LYS A 207 -14.01 20.78 5.59
C LYS A 207 -13.63 19.33 5.84
N VAL A 208 -13.52 18.56 4.77
CA VAL A 208 -13.23 17.13 4.82
C VAL A 208 -11.84 16.82 4.30
N ARG A 209 -11.24 15.76 4.84
CA ARG A 209 -10.12 15.07 4.21
C ARG A 209 -10.59 13.72 3.73
N TYR A 210 -10.37 13.49 2.46
CA TYR A 210 -10.73 12.23 1.82
C TYR A 210 -9.60 11.74 0.92
N TYR A 211 -9.64 10.46 0.57
CA TYR A 211 -8.73 9.86 -0.41
C TYR A 211 -9.51 8.96 -1.38
N GLY A 212 -8.87 8.65 -2.50
CA GLY A 212 -9.49 7.86 -3.57
C GLY A 212 -10.21 8.69 -4.61
N ARG A 213 -10.81 8.00 -5.57
CA ARG A 213 -11.61 8.58 -6.66
C ARG A 213 -12.84 7.71 -6.87
N ARG A 214 -13.91 8.33 -7.37
CA ARG A 214 -15.12 7.60 -7.74
C ARG A 214 -14.87 6.77 -9.00
N VAL A 215 -15.02 5.45 -8.88
CA VAL A 215 -15.01 4.49 -9.98
C VAL A 215 -16.25 3.61 -9.83
N LYS A 216 -17.37 4.06 -10.42
CA LYS A 216 -18.69 3.44 -10.26
C LYS A 216 -18.73 1.97 -10.69
N SER A 217 -17.99 1.60 -11.74
CA SER A 217 -17.92 0.23 -12.25
C SER A 217 -17.29 -0.77 -11.27
N LEU A 218 -16.50 -0.29 -10.32
CA LEU A 218 -15.84 -1.10 -9.31
C LEU A 218 -16.42 -0.87 -7.89
N ASP A 219 -17.51 -0.11 -7.79
CA ASP A 219 -18.10 0.32 -6.52
C ASP A 219 -17.07 1.00 -5.58
N ILE A 220 -16.14 1.76 -6.16
CA ILE A 220 -15.12 2.51 -5.42
C ILE A 220 -15.57 3.97 -5.30
N TYR A 221 -15.65 4.46 -4.07
CA TYR A 221 -16.04 5.82 -3.75
C TYR A 221 -14.93 6.51 -2.95
N PRO A 222 -14.83 7.86 -3.03
CA PRO A 222 -13.91 8.60 -2.19
C PRO A 222 -14.26 8.38 -0.71
N MET A 223 -13.24 8.09 0.09
CA MET A 223 -13.39 7.78 1.52
C MET A 223 -12.99 8.96 2.39
N ILE A 224 -13.92 9.43 3.21
CA ILE A 224 -13.67 10.47 4.23
C ILE A 224 -13.08 9.79 5.46
N PHE A 225 -12.00 10.37 5.99
CA PHE A 225 -11.37 9.90 7.24
C PHE A 225 -11.22 11.01 8.28
N ARG A 226 -11.58 12.24 7.93
CA ARG A 226 -11.59 13.38 8.84
C ARG A 226 -12.56 14.43 8.33
N ALA A 227 -13.39 14.97 9.20
CA ALA A 227 -14.30 16.06 8.89
C ALA A 227 -14.33 17.06 10.04
N VAL A 228 -14.48 18.34 9.70
CA VAL A 228 -14.88 19.39 10.64
C VAL A 228 -16.06 20.08 10.01
N CYS A 229 -17.20 19.98 10.68
CA CYS A 229 -18.50 20.41 10.17
C CYS A 229 -19.06 21.53 11.03
N GLN A 230 -19.83 22.42 10.38
CA GLN A 230 -20.67 23.41 11.02
C GLN A 230 -22.05 23.37 10.36
N PRO A 231 -23.13 23.53 11.13
CA PRO A 231 -24.48 23.60 10.56
C PRO A 231 -24.60 24.85 9.69
N ILE A 232 -25.18 24.69 8.50
CA ILE A 232 -25.43 25.81 7.59
C ILE A 232 -26.93 26.06 7.44
N ASN A 233 -27.28 27.30 7.13
CA ASN A 233 -28.59 27.75 6.73
C ASN A 233 -28.44 28.83 5.64
N GLY A 234 -29.56 29.23 5.03
CA GLY A 234 -29.53 30.19 3.93
C GLY A 234 -28.95 31.57 4.26
N SER A 235 -28.83 31.95 5.54
CA SER A 235 -28.28 33.24 5.97
C SER A 235 -26.81 33.20 6.39
N ASN A 236 -26.25 32.04 6.73
CA ASN A 236 -24.87 31.91 7.21
C ASN A 236 -23.96 31.07 6.29
N ALA A 237 -24.50 30.49 5.21
CA ALA A 237 -23.79 29.53 4.37
C ALA A 237 -22.46 30.07 3.81
N THR A 238 -22.44 31.31 3.30
CA THR A 238 -21.22 31.91 2.74
C THR A 238 -20.14 32.09 3.80
N ASP A 239 -20.50 32.64 4.95
CA ASP A 239 -19.56 32.94 6.04
C ASP A 239 -18.95 31.67 6.63
N VAL A 240 -19.77 30.61 6.77
CA VAL A 240 -19.31 29.30 7.24
C VAL A 240 -18.36 28.66 6.24
N LEU A 241 -18.70 28.68 4.94
CA LEU A 241 -17.86 28.06 3.90
C LEU A 241 -16.52 28.79 3.75
N ASP A 242 -16.50 30.12 3.80
CA ASP A 242 -15.28 30.93 3.73
C ASP A 242 -14.42 30.77 5.00
N GLY A 243 -15.07 30.69 6.17
CA GLY A 243 -14.42 30.38 7.44
C GLY A 243 -13.77 29.00 7.44
N LEU A 244 -14.45 27.99 6.89
CA LEU A 244 -13.90 26.64 6.76
C LEU A 244 -12.77 26.58 5.73
N ALA A 245 -12.87 27.31 4.61
CA ALA A 245 -11.83 27.36 3.59
C ALA A 245 -10.50 27.90 4.16
N SER A 246 -10.58 28.91 5.02
CA SER A 246 -9.42 29.52 5.68
C SER A 246 -8.90 28.74 6.90
N ALA A 247 -9.73 27.92 7.55
CA ALA A 247 -9.34 27.11 8.70
C ALA A 247 -8.36 25.98 8.32
N ARG A 248 -7.24 25.82 9.06
CA ARG A 248 -6.39 24.63 8.93
C ARG A 248 -6.96 23.47 9.73
N LEU A 249 -7.08 22.31 9.09
CA LEU A 249 -7.32 21.05 9.80
C LEU A 249 -6.05 20.66 10.57
N ARG A 250 -6.01 20.96 11.87
CA ARG A 250 -4.89 20.60 12.78
C ARG A 250 -4.97 19.14 13.17
#